data_AF-A0A963L6E7-F1
#
_entry.id   AF-A0A963L6E7-F1
#
_cell.length_a   1.000
_cell.length_b   1.000
_cell.length_c   1.000
_cell.angle_alpha   90.00
_cell.angle_beta   90.00
_cell.angle_gamma   90.00
#
_symmetry.space_group_name_H-M   'P 1'
#
loop_
_entity.id
_entity.type
_entity.pdbx_description
1 polymer ?
#
loop_
_entity_poly.entity_id
_entity_poly.type
_entity_poly.pdbx_seq_one_letter_code
_entity_poly.pdbx_strand_id
1 'polypeptide(L)'
;GLYTQTFGFVMNRAAYDKLPPDLKKVIDNNSGIETAAMFGRVMDAADKVGHDVAVKAGNNIVALDAAETQRWRRTASVVETDWIAEMKGKGLDSAKLVTDARALVSKYAK
;
A
#
# COMPACT_ATOMS: atom_id res chain seq x y z
N GLY A 1 7.52 -7.60 -3.39
CA GLY A 1 6.56 -8.36 -2.57
C GLY A 1 5.54 -9.10 -3.42
N LEU A 2 4.74 -9.96 -2.79
CA LEU A 2 3.61 -10.66 -3.42
C LEU A 2 2.30 -9.88 -3.29
N TYR A 3 2.11 -9.14 -2.19
CA TYR A 3 0.96 -8.28 -1.93
C TYR A 3 1.35 -7.17 -0.93
N THR A 4 0.45 -6.22 -0.73
CA THR A 4 0.45 -5.28 0.39
C THR A 4 -1.00 -4.90 0.71
N GLN A 5 -1.24 -4.25 1.85
CA GLN A 5 -2.54 -3.67 2.20
C GLN A 5 -2.46 -2.14 2.26
N THR A 6 -3.60 -1.48 2.13
CA THR A 6 -3.71 -0.02 2.22
C THR A 6 -4.16 0.40 3.61
N PHE A 7 -3.62 1.51 4.10
CA PHE A 7 -4.02 2.14 5.36
C PHE A 7 -4.65 3.50 5.08
N GLY A 8 -5.78 3.78 5.72
CA GLY A 8 -6.41 5.09 5.72
C GLY A 8 -6.08 5.85 7.01
N PHE A 9 -5.21 6.86 6.92
CA PHE A 9 -5.04 7.82 8.00
C PHE A 9 -5.94 9.03 7.74
N VAL A 10 -7.08 9.07 8.42
CA VAL A 10 -8.20 9.95 8.08
C VAL A 10 -8.62 10.82 9.27
N MET A 11 -9.09 12.03 8.96
CA MET A 11 -9.64 12.97 9.93
C MET A 11 -11.13 13.19 9.68
N ASN A 12 -11.92 13.37 10.75
CA ASN A 12 -13.32 13.76 10.62
C ASN A 12 -13.43 15.14 9.92
N ARG A 13 -14.23 15.21 8.85
CA ARG A 13 -14.40 16.43 8.05
C ARG A 13 -14.92 17.61 8.87
N ALA A 14 -15.97 17.41 9.67
CA ALA A 14 -16.55 18.48 10.47
C ALA A 14 -15.59 19.01 11.56
N ALA A 15 -14.74 18.14 12.12
CA ALA A 15 -13.70 18.55 13.04
C ALA A 15 -12.61 19.38 12.35
N TYR A 16 -12.17 18.95 11.17
CA TYR A 16 -11.21 19.71 10.35
C TYR A 16 -11.77 21.08 9.98
N ASP A 17 -13.04 21.15 9.54
CA ASP A 17 -13.65 22.40 9.08
C ASP A 17 -13.78 23.44 10.20
N LYS A 18 -13.88 22.99 11.46
CA LYS A 18 -13.91 23.85 12.66
C LYS A 18 -12.55 24.38 13.08
N LEU A 19 -11.44 23.87 12.54
CA LEU A 19 -10.12 24.38 12.86
C LEU A 19 -9.94 25.81 12.34
N PRO A 20 -9.30 26.70 13.12
CA PRO A 20 -8.81 27.98 12.63
C PRO A 20 -7.84 27.80 11.44
N PRO A 21 -7.69 28.81 10.56
CA PRO A 21 -6.90 28.68 9.33
C PRO A 21 -5.43 28.30 9.55
N ASP A 22 -4.80 28.79 10.63
CA ASP A 22 -3.43 28.46 11.01
C ASP A 22 -3.28 26.98 11.39
N LEU A 23 -4.23 26.41 12.13
CA LEU A 23 -4.23 24.98 12.48
C LEU A 23 -4.58 24.09 11.30
N LYS A 24 -5.48 24.51 10.40
CA LYS A 24 -5.72 23.80 9.13
C LYS A 24 -4.43 23.68 8.32
N LYS A 25 -3.69 24.79 8.21
CA LYS A 25 -2.40 24.81 7.51
C LYS A 25 -1.40 23.81 8.12
N VAL A 26 -1.37 23.65 9.44
CA VAL A 26 -0.51 22.64 10.09
C VAL A 26 -0.94 21.22 9.68
N ILE A 27 -2.24 20.91 9.67
CA ILE A 27 -2.74 19.60 9.24
C ILE A 27 -2.40 19.35 7.77
N ASP A 28 -2.64 20.33 6.89
CA ASP A 28 -2.41 20.20 5.45
C ASP A 28 -0.92 19.98 5.15
N ASN A 29 -0.03 20.71 5.84
CA ASN A 29 1.42 20.57 5.71
C ASN A 29 1.94 19.20 6.18
N ASN A 30 1.16 18.45 6.98
CA ASN A 30 1.50 17.12 7.50
C ASN A 30 0.54 16.04 6.95
N SER A 31 -0.07 16.30 5.80
CA SER A 31 -0.95 15.38 5.09
C SER A 31 -0.40 15.13 3.68
N GLY A 32 -1.19 14.53 2.78
CA GLY A 32 -0.85 14.43 1.37
C GLY A 32 0.22 13.40 1.01
N ILE A 33 0.78 13.54 -0.20
CA ILE A 33 1.63 12.52 -0.82
C ILE A 33 3.00 12.38 -0.14
N GLU A 34 3.53 13.48 0.39
CA GLU A 34 4.80 13.52 1.12
C GLU A 34 4.70 12.74 2.43
N THR A 35 3.59 12.93 3.14
CA THR A 35 3.26 12.19 4.37
C THR A 35 3.05 10.71 4.06
N ALA A 36 2.27 10.38 3.01
CA ALA A 36 2.09 8.98 2.58
C ALA A 36 3.43 8.29 2.26
N ALA A 37 4.34 8.99 1.57
CA ALA A 37 5.68 8.48 1.27
C ALA A 37 6.54 8.31 2.55
N MET A 38 6.39 9.21 3.53
CA MET A 38 7.05 9.09 4.83
C MET A 38 6.56 7.84 5.59
N PHE A 39 5.25 7.62 5.66
CA PHE A 39 4.68 6.41 6.26
C PHE A 39 5.19 5.13 5.59
N GLY A 40 5.24 5.10 4.25
CA GLY A 40 5.80 3.96 3.51
C GLY A 40 7.25 3.65 3.92
N ARG A 41 8.11 4.67 3.99
CA ARG A 41 9.51 4.49 4.43
C ARG A 41 9.63 3.99 5.88
N VAL A 42 8.76 4.46 6.77
CA VAL A 42 8.73 4.01 8.16
C VAL A 42 8.34 2.53 8.23
N MET A 43 7.35 2.09 7.46
CA MET A 43 6.96 0.67 7.39
C MET A 43 8.10 -0.19 6.83
N ASP A 44 8.75 0.23 5.74
CA ASP A 44 9.90 -0.50 5.16
C ASP A 44 11.10 -0.60 6.14
N ALA A 45 11.27 0.39 7.02
CA ALA A 45 12.27 0.36 8.07
C ALA A 45 11.86 -0.59 9.22
N ALA A 46 10.59 -0.58 9.59
CA ALA A 46 10.04 -1.48 10.61
C ALA A 46 10.13 -2.96 10.20
N ASP A 47 9.94 -3.28 8.92
CA ASP A 47 10.12 -4.63 8.38
C ASP A 47 11.52 -5.18 8.67
N LYS A 48 12.57 -4.35 8.54
CA LYS A 48 13.96 -4.75 8.84
C LYS A 48 14.12 -5.07 10.32
N VAL A 49 13.56 -4.23 11.19
CA VAL A 49 13.61 -4.46 12.65
C VAL A 49 12.89 -5.76 13.01
N GLY A 50 11.70 -5.99 12.47
CA GLY A 50 10.93 -7.22 12.71
C GLY A 50 11.66 -8.47 12.21
N HIS A 51 12.26 -8.39 11.02
CA HIS A 51 13.09 -9.46 10.47
C HIS A 51 14.28 -9.78 11.39
N ASP A 52 15.02 -8.78 11.85
CA ASP A 52 16.18 -8.98 12.73
C ASP A 52 15.81 -9.61 14.08
N VAL A 53 14.63 -9.25 14.62
CA VAL A 53 14.09 -9.90 15.82
C VAL A 53 13.82 -11.38 15.57
N ALA A 54 13.20 -11.73 14.44
CA ALA A 54 12.94 -13.13 14.08
C ALA A 54 14.24 -13.93 13.87
N VAL A 55 15.26 -13.34 13.23
CA VAL A 55 16.58 -13.94 13.07
C VAL A 55 17.23 -14.20 14.44
N LYS A 56 17.24 -13.21 15.34
CA LYS A 56 17.80 -13.34 16.69
C LYS A 56 17.10 -14.39 17.53
N ALA A 57 15.80 -14.57 17.32
CA ALA A 57 15.01 -15.61 17.98
C ALA A 57 15.30 -17.03 17.44
N GLY A 58 16.10 -17.16 16.36
CA GLY A 58 16.42 -18.44 15.74
C GLY A 58 15.30 -18.99 14.86
N ASN A 59 14.39 -18.13 14.37
CA ASN A 59 13.31 -18.56 13.50
C ASN A 59 13.84 -19.01 12.13
N ASN A 60 13.22 -20.02 11.53
CA ASN A 60 13.50 -20.41 10.16
C ASN A 60 12.80 -19.45 9.18
N ILE A 61 13.58 -18.66 8.44
CA ILE A 61 13.10 -17.69 7.46
C ILE A 61 13.48 -18.17 6.06
N VAL A 62 12.47 -18.42 5.21
CA VAL A 62 12.68 -18.93 3.86
C VAL A 62 12.31 -17.87 2.83
N ALA A 63 13.29 -17.46 2.03
CA ALA A 63 13.05 -16.63 0.85
C ALA A 63 12.65 -17.53 -0.34
N LEU A 64 11.53 -17.23 -0.98
CA LEU A 64 11.12 -17.94 -2.19
C LEU A 64 12.08 -17.60 -3.34
N ASP A 65 12.49 -18.60 -4.10
CA ASP A 65 13.22 -18.37 -5.34
C ASP A 65 12.31 -17.78 -6.44
N ALA A 66 12.90 -17.46 -7.59
CA ALA A 66 12.17 -16.86 -8.70
C ALA A 66 11.10 -17.80 -9.30
N ALA A 67 11.38 -19.10 -9.39
CA ALA A 67 10.47 -20.08 -9.99
C ALA A 67 9.24 -20.27 -9.10
N GLU A 68 9.46 -20.37 -7.80
CA GLU A 68 8.43 -20.50 -6.78
C GLU A 68 7.61 -19.22 -6.65
N THR A 69 8.27 -18.06 -6.62
CA THR A 69 7.59 -16.75 -6.66
C THR A 69 6.69 -16.64 -7.88
N GLN A 70 7.16 -17.06 -9.07
CA GLN A 70 6.37 -17.01 -10.28
C GLN A 70 5.20 -18.00 -10.26
N ARG A 71 5.36 -19.18 -9.65
CA ARG A 71 4.27 -20.12 -9.43
C ARG A 71 3.14 -19.47 -8.63
N TRP A 72 3.47 -18.80 -7.53
CA TRP A 72 2.49 -18.09 -6.70
C TRP A 72 1.80 -16.96 -7.45
N ARG A 73 2.56 -16.15 -8.21
CA ARG A 73 2.00 -15.07 -9.03
C ARG A 73 0.98 -15.58 -10.06
N ARG A 74 1.28 -16.71 -10.72
CA ARG A 74 0.34 -17.33 -11.68
C ARG A 74 -0.92 -17.83 -10.98
N THR A 75 -0.78 -18.53 -9.86
CA THR A 75 -1.96 -19.04 -9.12
C THR A 75 -2.84 -17.89 -8.62
N ALA A 76 -2.23 -16.80 -8.14
CA ALA A 76 -2.95 -15.66 -7.60
C ALA A 76 -3.55 -14.72 -8.67
N SER A 77 -3.23 -14.88 -9.96
CA SER A 77 -3.70 -13.94 -11.00
C SER A 77 -5.21 -13.91 -11.15
N VAL A 78 -5.91 -14.97 -10.75
CA VAL A 78 -7.37 -15.04 -10.74
C VAL A 78 -7.99 -13.97 -9.83
N VAL A 79 -7.32 -13.62 -8.72
CA VAL A 79 -7.82 -12.60 -7.77
C VAL A 79 -8.01 -11.25 -8.45
N GLU A 80 -7.06 -10.86 -9.31
CA GLU A 80 -7.17 -9.60 -10.06
C GLU A 80 -8.31 -9.67 -11.09
N THR A 81 -8.44 -10.81 -11.77
CA THR A 81 -9.49 -11.00 -12.80
C THR A 81 -10.88 -10.95 -12.17
N ASP A 82 -11.06 -11.61 -11.03
CA ASP A 82 -12.30 -11.61 -10.26
C ASP A 82 -12.64 -10.21 -9.74
N TRP A 83 -11.65 -9.49 -9.20
CA TRP A 83 -11.85 -8.12 -8.74
C TRP A 83 -12.25 -7.17 -9.88
N ILE A 84 -11.61 -7.29 -11.05
CA ILE A 84 -11.96 -6.50 -12.23
C ILE A 84 -13.42 -6.77 -12.62
N ALA A 85 -13.84 -8.03 -12.66
CA ALA A 85 -15.21 -8.41 -12.98
C ALA A 85 -16.21 -7.88 -11.94
N GLU A 86 -15.91 -8.03 -10.65
CA GLU A 86 -16.74 -7.56 -9.54
C GLU A 86 -16.95 -6.05 -9.60
N MET A 87 -15.86 -5.28 -9.73
CA MET A 87 -15.92 -3.82 -9.76
C MET A 87 -16.57 -3.29 -11.04
N LYS A 88 -16.39 -3.98 -12.18
CA LYS A 88 -17.12 -3.67 -13.41
C LYS A 88 -18.63 -3.86 -13.22
N GLY A 89 -19.04 -4.92 -12.52
CA GLY A 89 -20.44 -5.14 -12.13
C GLY A 89 -21.02 -4.02 -11.26
N LYS A 90 -20.15 -3.28 -10.55
CA LYS A 90 -20.50 -2.08 -9.76
C LYS A 90 -20.42 -0.77 -10.56
N GLY A 91 -20.22 -0.83 -11.87
CA GLY A 91 -20.17 0.34 -12.75
C GLY A 91 -18.84 1.10 -12.74
N LEU A 92 -17.77 0.50 -12.20
CA LEU A 92 -16.43 1.11 -12.19
C LEU A 92 -15.62 0.66 -13.40
N ASP A 93 -14.78 1.56 -13.92
CA ASP A 93 -13.73 1.20 -14.90
C ASP A 93 -12.53 0.54 -14.18
N SER A 94 -12.76 -0.68 -13.70
CA SER A 94 -11.83 -1.43 -12.89
C SER A 94 -10.54 -1.81 -13.63
N ALA A 95 -10.61 -2.04 -14.94
CA ALA A 95 -9.44 -2.28 -15.76
C ALA A 95 -8.52 -1.06 -15.81
N LYS A 96 -9.11 0.14 -15.93
CA LYS A 96 -8.35 1.39 -15.81
C LYS A 96 -7.77 1.59 -14.42
N LEU A 97 -8.52 1.29 -13.35
CA LEU A 97 -8.03 1.42 -11.97
C LEU A 97 -6.78 0.55 -11.73
N VAL A 98 -6.76 -0.70 -12.18
CA VAL A 98 -5.58 -1.59 -12.07
C VAL A 98 -4.40 -1.03 -12.87
N THR A 99 -4.66 -0.56 -14.09
CA THR A 99 -3.63 0.02 -14.96
C THR A 99 -3.01 1.27 -14.34
N ASP A 100 -3.84 2.19 -13.85
CA ASP A 100 -3.41 3.43 -13.22
C ASP A 100 -2.63 3.14 -11.93
N ALA A 101 -3.08 2.18 -11.10
CA ALA A 101 -2.37 1.78 -9.89
C ALA A 101 -0.97 1.25 -10.21
N ARG A 102 -0.83 0.36 -11.21
CA ARG A 102 0.48 -0.15 -11.66
C ARG A 102 1.38 0.96 -12.19
N ALA A 103 0.82 1.88 -12.99
CA ALA A 103 1.57 3.02 -13.51
C ALA A 103 2.07 3.94 -12.38
N LEU A 104 1.25 4.21 -11.37
CA LEU A 104 1.64 5.00 -10.21
C LEU A 104 2.72 4.31 -9.37
N VAL A 105 2.57 3.00 -9.11
CA VAL A 105 3.62 2.21 -8.43
C VAL A 105 4.93 2.29 -9.21
N SER A 106 4.91 2.06 -10.52
CA SER A 106 6.12 2.15 -11.35
C SER A 106 6.72 3.56 -11.36
N LYS A 107 5.90 4.61 -11.34
CA LYS A 107 6.35 6.00 -11.32
C LYS A 107 7.09 6.36 -10.02
N TYR A 108 6.66 5.79 -8.89
CA TYR A 108 7.21 6.10 -7.58
C TYR A 108 8.16 5.03 -7.03
N ALA A 109 8.32 3.90 -7.72
CA ALA A 109 9.37 2.92 -7.47
C ALA A 109 10.72 3.55 -7.85
N LYS A 110 11.35 4.22 -6.88
CA LYS A 110 12.71 4.76 -6.96
C LYS A 110 13.65 3.92 -6.13
#